data_AF-A0A9X9A7N6-F1
#
_entry.id   AF-A0A9X9A7N6-F1
#
_cell.length_a   1.000
_cell.length_b   1.000
_cell.length_c   1.000
_cell.angle_alpha   90.00
_cell.angle_beta   90.00
_cell.angle_gamma   90.00
#
_symmetry.space_group_name_H-M   'P 1'
#
loop_
_entity.id
_entity.type
_entity.pdbx_description
1 polymer ?
#
loop_
_entity_poly.entity_id
_entity_poly.type
_entity_poly.pdbx_seq_one_letter_code
_entity_poly.pdbx_strand_id
1 'polypeptide(L)'
;MFLLVMLFNVYVVSKYKIIDMLTAGRKNEDVKFRNPLIYVITFIMCVASLGYAYVTVLKIGLNFTNPMFMVSIILGILGTFLFFFSLSGFILYVVKKNKKVYFKGLNIFIIKQINSKVNTNFISMSVICLMLFLTMVVLSTGISLKRSIDATMKEATPFDASIMLENRDESYTIEDV
;
A
#
# COMPACT_ATOMS: atom_id res chain seq x y z
N MET A 1 -12.20 -9.11 42.73
CA MET A 1 -12.28 -8.96 41.26
C MET A 1 -13.66 -8.49 40.80
N PHE A 2 -14.77 -9.15 41.18
CA PHE A 2 -16.13 -8.78 40.76
C PHE A 2 -16.59 -7.37 41.18
N LEU A 3 -16.31 -6.93 42.42
CA LEU A 3 -16.65 -5.58 42.87
C LEU A 3 -15.99 -4.47 42.04
N LEU A 4 -14.77 -4.71 41.57
CA LEU A 4 -14.01 -3.78 40.75
C LEU A 4 -14.62 -3.67 39.34
N VAL A 5 -15.02 -4.80 38.75
CA VAL A 5 -15.75 -4.84 37.47
C VAL A 5 -17.10 -4.16 37.60
N MET A 6 -17.80 -4.33 38.73
CA MET A 6 -19.11 -3.72 38.98
C MET A 6 -19.01 -2.19 39.12
N LEU A 7 -18.03 -1.68 39.87
CA LEU A 7 -17.77 -0.23 39.98
C LEU A 7 -17.39 0.39 38.64
N PHE A 8 -16.54 -0.28 37.86
CA PHE A 8 -16.20 0.17 36.51
C PHE A 8 -17.41 0.16 35.58
N ASN A 9 -18.23 -0.90 35.62
CA ASN A 9 -19.44 -0.98 34.81
C ASN A 9 -20.42 0.13 35.16
N VAL A 10 -20.69 0.36 36.45
CA VAL A 10 -21.61 1.41 36.90
C VAL A 10 -21.08 2.80 36.56
N TYR A 11 -19.78 3.05 36.70
CA TYR A 11 -19.18 4.33 36.33
C TYR A 11 -19.23 4.58 34.81
N VAL A 12 -18.93 3.55 34.00
CA VAL A 12 -18.99 3.61 32.54
C VAL A 12 -20.44 3.83 32.08
N VAL A 13 -21.40 3.07 32.60
CA VAL A 13 -22.83 3.15 32.25
C VAL A 13 -23.45 4.47 32.71
N SER A 14 -23.07 5.00 33.88
CA SER A 14 -23.55 6.30 34.40
C SER A 14 -23.06 7.49 33.57
N LYS A 15 -21.91 7.36 32.90
CA LYS A 15 -21.35 8.42 32.04
C LYS A 15 -22.01 8.48 30.65
N TYR A 16 -22.69 7.42 30.21
CA TYR A 16 -23.43 7.42 28.94
C TYR A 16 -24.83 8.01 29.13
N LYS A 17 -24.99 9.27 28.70
CA LYS A 17 -26.29 9.93 28.66
C LYS A 17 -27.24 9.14 27.75
N ILE A 18 -28.34 8.63 28.30
CA ILE A 18 -29.41 7.96 27.54
C ILE A 18 -29.95 8.85 26.40
N ILE A 19 -29.90 10.17 26.58
CA ILE A 19 -30.20 11.17 25.55
C ILE A 19 -29.29 11.07 24.31
N ASP A 20 -28.01 10.73 24.48
CA ASP A 20 -27.10 10.52 23.35
C ASP A 20 -27.42 9.23 22.59
N MET A 21 -27.95 8.18 23.24
CA MET A 21 -28.41 6.97 22.54
C MET A 21 -29.73 7.16 21.79
N LEU A 22 -30.69 7.91 22.35
CA LEU A 22 -31.95 8.24 21.67
C LEU A 22 -31.76 9.24 20.52
N THR A 23 -30.77 10.12 20.62
CA THR A 23 -30.41 11.06 19.56
C THR A 23 -29.37 10.47 18.60
N ALA A 24 -28.69 9.37 18.93
CA ALA A 24 -27.74 8.69 18.04
C ALA A 24 -28.40 8.17 16.75
N GLY A 25 -29.71 7.88 16.77
CA GLY A 25 -30.46 7.52 15.56
C GLY A 25 -30.86 8.71 14.67
N ARG A 26 -30.78 9.96 15.17
CA ARG A 26 -31.31 11.17 14.48
C ARG A 26 -30.27 12.26 14.29
N LYS A 27 -29.18 12.23 15.06
CA LYS A 27 -27.94 12.91 14.75
C LYS A 27 -27.34 12.12 13.61
N ASN A 28 -27.86 12.37 12.40
CA ASN A 28 -27.09 12.18 11.18
C ASN A 28 -25.68 12.58 11.56
N GLU A 29 -24.73 11.63 11.53
CA GLU A 29 -23.32 11.95 11.66
C GLU A 29 -23.14 13.21 10.84
N ASP A 30 -22.86 14.32 11.51
CA ASP A 30 -22.62 15.58 10.85
C ASP A 30 -21.33 15.28 10.11
N VAL A 31 -21.47 14.81 8.87
CA VAL A 31 -20.37 14.34 8.06
C VAL A 31 -19.67 15.62 7.72
N LYS A 32 -18.80 16.06 8.64
CA LYS A 32 -18.06 17.31 8.59
C LYS A 32 -17.59 17.40 7.16
N PHE A 33 -18.22 18.31 6.42
CA PHE A 33 -17.88 18.58 5.05
C PHE A 33 -16.48 19.18 5.10
N ARG A 34 -15.44 18.34 5.16
CA ARG A 34 -14.10 18.75 4.77
C ARG A 34 -14.27 19.15 3.32
N ASN A 35 -13.94 20.41 3.04
CA ASN A 35 -14.05 20.98 1.71
C ASN A 35 -13.49 19.97 0.71
N PRO A 36 -14.28 19.50 -0.27
CA PRO A 36 -13.84 18.41 -1.13
C PRO A 36 -12.64 18.81 -2.01
N LEU A 37 -12.34 20.11 -2.09
CA LEU A 37 -11.10 20.68 -2.62
C LEU A 37 -9.83 20.23 -1.87
N ILE A 38 -9.91 19.96 -0.56
CA ILE A 38 -8.77 19.50 0.24
C ILE A 38 -8.24 18.19 -0.32
N TYR A 39 -9.12 17.27 -0.72
CA TYR A 39 -8.75 15.98 -1.31
C TYR A 39 -8.07 16.14 -2.67
N VAL A 40 -8.51 17.11 -3.48
CA VAL A 40 -7.90 17.42 -4.78
C VAL A 40 -6.49 17.98 -4.61
N ILE A 41 -6.29 18.90 -3.67
CA ILE A 41 -4.97 19.47 -3.37
C ILE A 41 -4.02 18.39 -2.83
N THR A 42 -4.51 17.53 -1.93
CA THR A 42 -3.71 16.37 -1.46
C THR A 42 -3.40 15.38 -2.57
N PHE A 43 -4.24 15.27 -3.61
CA PHE A 43 -3.99 14.38 -4.75
C PHE A 43 -2.78 14.86 -5.54
N ILE A 44 -2.76 16.16 -5.87
CA ILE A 44 -1.65 16.78 -6.59
C ILE A 44 -0.36 16.67 -5.78
N MET A 45 -0.43 16.93 -4.46
CA MET A 45 0.73 16.81 -3.57
C MET A 45 1.25 15.37 -3.50
N CYS A 46 0.36 14.38 -3.49
CA CYS A 46 0.70 12.96 -3.51
C CYS A 46 1.37 12.55 -4.82
N VAL A 47 0.81 12.93 -5.97
CA VAL A 47 1.42 12.62 -7.27
C VAL A 47 2.80 13.26 -7.39
N ALA A 48 2.97 14.49 -6.90
CA ALA A 48 4.27 15.16 -6.87
C ALA A 48 5.28 14.43 -5.96
N SER A 49 4.86 13.96 -4.77
CA SER A 49 5.76 13.25 -3.85
C SER A 49 6.18 11.87 -4.38
N LEU A 50 5.25 11.11 -4.99
CA LEU A 50 5.57 9.85 -5.67
C LEU A 50 6.48 10.07 -6.88
N GLY A 51 6.23 11.12 -7.67
CA GLY A 51 7.10 11.50 -8.78
C GLY A 51 8.51 11.85 -8.32
N TYR A 52 8.64 12.61 -7.24
CA TYR A 52 9.93 12.93 -6.64
C TYR A 52 10.66 11.68 -6.12
N ALA A 53 9.95 10.77 -5.45
CA ALA A 53 10.51 9.49 -5.01
C ALA A 53 11.03 8.67 -6.21
N TYR A 54 10.27 8.62 -7.31
CA TYR A 54 10.65 7.89 -8.52
C TYR A 54 11.91 8.47 -9.19
N VAL A 55 11.99 9.80 -9.36
CA VAL A 55 13.17 10.47 -9.92
C VAL A 55 14.40 10.27 -9.02
N THR A 56 14.20 10.28 -7.71
CA THR A 56 15.28 10.06 -6.73
C THR A 56 15.85 8.64 -6.85
N VAL A 57 14.99 7.63 -6.97
CA VAL A 57 15.40 6.23 -7.19
C VAL A 57 16.16 6.06 -8.50
N LEU A 58 15.70 6.72 -9.58
CA LEU A 58 16.37 6.70 -10.89
C LEU A 58 17.80 7.29 -10.85
N LYS A 59 18.01 8.37 -10.11
CA LYS A 59 19.33 9.03 -10.01
C LYS A 59 20.32 8.27 -9.14
N ILE A 60 19.85 7.65 -8.06
CA ILE A 60 20.71 7.03 -7.04
C ILE A 60 20.96 5.55 -7.34
N GLY A 61 20.04 4.90 -8.07
CA GLY A 61 20.07 3.46 -8.32
C GLY A 61 19.85 2.63 -7.05
N LEU A 62 20.21 1.34 -7.10
CA LEU A 62 20.16 0.40 -5.98
C LEU A 62 21.37 0.55 -5.03
N ASN A 63 21.74 1.79 -4.72
CA ASN A 63 22.83 2.07 -3.78
C ASN A 63 22.31 2.08 -2.34
N PHE A 64 22.32 0.90 -1.70
CA PHE A 64 21.89 0.71 -0.31
C PHE A 64 22.69 1.53 0.71
N THR A 65 23.89 2.01 0.36
CA THR A 65 24.75 2.85 1.20
C THR A 65 24.25 4.30 1.29
N ASN A 66 23.45 4.77 0.32
CA ASN A 66 22.96 6.15 0.32
C ASN A 66 21.69 6.28 1.18
N PRO A 67 21.66 7.16 2.20
CA PRO A 67 20.49 7.34 3.06
C PRO A 67 19.24 7.83 2.29
N MET A 68 19.45 8.49 1.16
CA MET A 68 18.39 9.01 0.30
C MET A 68 17.58 7.90 -0.42
N PHE A 69 18.14 6.68 -0.55
CA PHE A 69 17.39 5.50 -0.99
C PHE A 69 16.36 5.07 0.08
N MET A 70 16.77 4.99 1.34
CA MET A 70 15.88 4.66 2.46
C MET A 70 14.75 5.70 2.60
N VAL A 71 15.07 6.99 2.45
CA VAL A 71 14.07 8.07 2.44
C VAL A 71 13.05 7.88 1.32
N SER A 72 13.49 7.44 0.13
CA SER A 72 12.59 7.21 -1.01
C SER A 72 11.60 6.06 -0.75
N ILE A 73 12.03 5.00 -0.07
CA ILE A 73 11.14 3.88 0.33
C ILE A 73 10.09 4.37 1.33
N ILE A 74 10.51 5.08 2.37
CA ILE A 74 9.59 5.63 3.38
C ILE A 74 8.60 6.60 2.73
N LEU A 75 9.09 7.47 1.83
CA LEU A 75 8.26 8.40 1.08
C LEU A 75 7.28 7.68 0.15
N GLY A 76 7.66 6.55 -0.43
CA GLY A 76 6.78 5.70 -1.24
C GLY A 76 5.67 5.05 -0.43
N ILE A 77 5.97 4.53 0.77
CA ILE A 77 4.98 3.96 1.68
C ILE A 77 3.99 5.05 2.11
N LEU A 78 4.49 6.18 2.63
CA LEU A 78 3.65 7.32 3.00
C LEU A 78 2.85 7.83 1.80
N GLY A 79 3.48 7.93 0.64
CA GLY A 79 2.84 8.32 -0.61
C GLY A 79 1.67 7.42 -0.98
N THR A 80 1.78 6.11 -0.77
CA THR A 80 0.69 5.15 -1.04
C THR A 80 -0.50 5.37 -0.10
N PHE A 81 -0.27 5.60 1.19
CA PHE A 81 -1.34 5.96 2.12
C PHE A 81 -2.03 7.27 1.72
N LEU A 82 -1.25 8.29 1.38
CA LEU A 82 -1.78 9.57 0.89
C LEU A 82 -2.54 9.41 -0.42
N PHE A 83 -2.08 8.51 -1.30
CA PHE A 83 -2.71 8.22 -2.59
C PHE A 83 -4.11 7.65 -2.39
N PHE A 84 -4.28 6.61 -1.60
CA PHE A 84 -5.61 6.03 -1.35
C PHE A 84 -6.53 6.97 -0.59
N PHE A 85 -6.01 7.71 0.39
CA PHE A 85 -6.77 8.73 1.10
C PHE A 85 -7.29 9.80 0.13
N SER A 86 -6.41 10.30 -0.74
CA SER A 86 -6.74 11.35 -1.68
C SER A 86 -7.62 10.87 -2.84
N LEU A 87 -7.34 9.69 -3.40
CA LEU A 87 -8.12 9.09 -4.49
C LEU A 87 -9.58 8.87 -4.05
N SER A 88 -9.78 8.36 -2.84
CA SER A 88 -11.10 8.16 -2.25
C SER A 88 -11.89 9.47 -2.15
N GLY A 89 -11.24 10.56 -1.73
CA GLY A 89 -11.85 11.89 -1.69
C GLY A 89 -12.02 12.56 -3.06
N PHE A 90 -11.11 12.31 -3.99
CA PHE A 90 -11.16 12.82 -5.36
C PHE A 90 -12.34 12.22 -6.13
N ILE A 91 -12.55 10.90 -6.02
CA ILE A 91 -13.72 10.22 -6.62
C ILE A 91 -15.01 10.86 -6.09
N LEU A 92 -15.11 11.09 -4.78
CA LEU A 92 -16.27 11.76 -4.17
C LEU A 92 -16.45 13.19 -4.68
N TYR A 93 -15.37 13.95 -4.87
CA TYR A 93 -15.43 15.29 -5.44
C TYR A 93 -15.95 15.29 -6.89
N VAL A 94 -15.42 14.41 -7.74
CA VAL A 94 -15.83 14.30 -9.16
C VAL A 94 -17.31 13.92 -9.27
N VAL A 95 -17.75 12.93 -8.48
CA VAL A 95 -19.16 12.49 -8.50
C VAL A 95 -20.09 13.60 -7.98
N LYS A 96 -19.68 14.37 -6.96
CA LYS A 96 -20.44 15.52 -6.45
C LYS A 96 -20.49 16.70 -7.43
N LYS A 97 -19.41 16.94 -8.18
CA LYS A 97 -19.33 18.02 -9.19
C LYS A 97 -20.35 17.80 -10.32
N ASN A 98 -20.60 16.54 -10.68
CA ASN A 98 -21.61 16.19 -11.68
C ASN A 98 -23.03 16.19 -11.08
N LYS A 99 -23.66 17.38 -11.02
CA LYS A 99 -25.02 17.57 -10.48
C LYS A 99 -26.07 16.63 -11.10
N LYS A 100 -25.95 16.29 -12.39
CA LYS A 100 -26.85 15.36 -13.10
C LYS A 100 -26.77 13.92 -12.60
N VAL A 101 -25.63 13.50 -12.04
CA VAL A 101 -25.42 12.16 -11.45
C VAL A 101 -25.70 12.18 -9.96
N TYR A 102 -25.29 13.24 -9.26
CA TYR A 102 -25.47 13.42 -7.83
C TYR A 102 -26.94 13.49 -7.41
N PHE A 103 -27.76 14.28 -8.11
CA PHE A 103 -29.18 14.48 -7.79
C PHE A 103 -30.12 13.46 -8.45
N LYS A 104 -29.57 12.41 -9.09
CA LYS A 104 -30.40 11.42 -9.78
C LYS A 104 -30.87 10.34 -8.82
N GLY A 105 -32.16 10.37 -8.46
CA GLY A 105 -32.82 9.33 -7.68
C GLY A 105 -32.15 9.04 -6.33
N LEU A 106 -31.73 7.80 -6.12
CA LEU A 106 -31.08 7.34 -4.89
C LEU A 106 -29.58 7.65 -4.78
N ASN A 107 -28.93 8.15 -5.83
CA ASN A 107 -27.48 8.37 -5.81
C ASN A 107 -27.02 9.28 -4.67
N ILE A 108 -27.85 10.25 -4.26
CA ILE A 108 -27.54 11.14 -3.15
C ILE A 108 -27.41 10.40 -1.80
N PHE A 109 -28.20 9.35 -1.57
CA PHE A 109 -28.11 8.53 -0.36
C PHE A 109 -26.87 7.63 -0.41
N ILE A 110 -26.60 7.01 -1.55
CA ILE A 110 -25.41 6.18 -1.77
C ILE A 110 -24.13 7.00 -1.57
N ILE A 111 -24.06 8.21 -2.13
CA ILE A 111 -22.86 9.07 -2.02
C ILE A 111 -22.65 9.54 -0.58
N LYS A 112 -23.72 9.84 0.18
CA LYS A 112 -23.62 10.14 1.61
C LYS A 112 -23.09 8.94 2.41
N GLN A 113 -23.58 7.74 2.11
CA GLN A 113 -23.14 6.50 2.77
C GLN A 113 -21.67 6.19 2.47
N ILE A 114 -21.23 6.36 1.22
CA ILE A 114 -19.82 6.21 0.83
C ILE A 114 -18.97 7.25 1.55
N ASN A 115 -19.40 8.53 1.61
CA ASN A 115 -18.64 9.60 2.25
C ASN A 115 -18.42 9.37 3.76
N SER A 116 -19.40 8.80 4.48
CA SER A 116 -19.24 8.42 5.90
C SER A 116 -18.25 7.25 6.07
N LYS A 117 -18.34 6.22 5.22
CA LYS A 117 -17.44 5.05 5.29
C LYS A 117 -16.03 5.32 4.74
N VAL A 118 -15.87 6.27 3.82
CA VAL A 118 -14.60 6.56 3.14
C VAL A 118 -13.52 7.04 4.11
N ASN A 119 -13.90 7.87 5.09
CA ASN A 119 -12.93 8.45 6.03
C ASN A 119 -12.35 7.42 7.02
N THR A 120 -12.97 6.25 7.19
CA THR A 120 -12.46 5.16 8.03
C THR A 120 -11.94 3.99 7.21
N ASN A 121 -12.53 3.71 6.03
CA ASN A 121 -12.17 2.54 5.23
C ASN A 121 -10.91 2.76 4.35
N PHE A 122 -10.43 3.99 4.19
CA PHE A 122 -9.23 4.26 3.36
C PHE A 122 -7.97 3.56 3.90
N ILE A 123 -7.87 3.35 5.22
CA ILE A 123 -6.73 2.67 5.84
C ILE A 123 -6.69 1.20 5.38
N SER A 124 -7.82 0.50 5.52
CA SER A 124 -7.94 -0.90 5.09
C SER A 124 -7.61 -1.07 3.60
N MET A 125 -8.10 -0.16 2.76
CA MET A 125 -7.82 -0.19 1.32
C MET A 125 -6.33 0.04 1.01
N SER A 126 -5.68 0.95 1.74
CA SER A 126 -4.23 1.21 1.60
C SER A 126 -3.41 -0.02 1.96
N VAL A 127 -3.76 -0.70 3.06
CA VAL A 127 -3.08 -1.91 3.53
C VAL A 127 -3.21 -3.05 2.52
N ILE A 128 -4.42 -3.27 1.98
CA ILE A 128 -4.66 -4.30 0.96
C ILE A 128 -3.80 -4.03 -0.29
N CYS A 129 -3.70 -2.77 -0.73
CA CYS A 129 -2.86 -2.45 -1.88
C CYS A 129 -1.38 -2.69 -1.61
N LEU A 130 -0.88 -2.31 -0.43
CA LEU A 130 0.52 -2.59 -0.05
C LEU A 130 0.79 -4.09 -0.01
N MET A 131 -0.13 -4.90 0.52
CA MET A 131 -0.02 -6.35 0.48
C MET A 131 0.08 -6.89 -0.95
N LEU A 132 -0.81 -6.44 -1.84
CA LEU A 132 -0.78 -6.85 -3.25
C LEU A 132 0.51 -6.42 -3.96
N PHE A 133 0.99 -5.20 -3.69
CA PHE A 133 2.23 -4.70 -4.25
C PHE A 133 3.43 -5.54 -3.81
N LEU A 134 3.55 -5.83 -2.52
CA LEU A 134 4.62 -6.70 -2.00
C LEU A 134 4.56 -8.09 -2.64
N THR A 135 3.35 -8.63 -2.83
CA THR A 135 3.17 -9.93 -3.49
C THR A 135 3.68 -9.89 -4.93
N MET A 136 3.32 -8.85 -5.69
CA MET A 136 3.82 -8.67 -7.07
C MET A 136 5.34 -8.50 -7.12
N VAL A 137 5.93 -7.73 -6.20
CA VAL A 137 7.39 -7.53 -6.12
C VAL A 137 8.11 -8.84 -5.85
N VAL A 138 7.65 -9.62 -4.86
CA VAL A 138 8.26 -10.92 -4.52
C VAL A 138 8.15 -11.89 -5.68
N LEU A 139 6.97 -12.01 -6.31
CA LEU A 139 6.77 -12.90 -7.45
C LEU A 139 7.65 -12.49 -8.65
N SER A 140 7.67 -11.21 -8.99
CA SER A 140 8.49 -10.67 -10.07
C SER A 140 9.98 -10.91 -9.82
N THR A 141 10.44 -10.66 -8.59
CA THR A 141 11.83 -10.88 -8.18
C THR A 141 12.18 -12.37 -8.21
N GLY A 142 11.29 -13.25 -7.76
CA GLY A 142 11.50 -14.70 -7.81
C GLY A 142 11.61 -15.24 -9.25
N ILE A 143 10.73 -14.78 -10.16
CA ILE A 143 10.81 -15.14 -11.58
C ILE A 143 12.10 -14.59 -12.21
N SER A 144 12.45 -13.35 -11.90
CA SER A 144 13.66 -12.70 -12.43
C SER A 144 14.92 -13.41 -11.94
N LEU A 145 14.99 -13.74 -10.66
CA LEU A 145 16.10 -14.48 -10.06
C LEU A 145 16.23 -15.88 -10.66
N LYS A 146 15.11 -16.60 -10.83
CA LYS A 146 15.11 -17.90 -11.52
C LYS A 146 15.70 -17.77 -12.92
N ARG A 147 15.25 -16.79 -13.70
CA ARG A 147 15.77 -16.55 -15.06
C ARG A 147 17.26 -16.23 -15.06
N SER A 148 17.74 -15.43 -14.10
CA SER A 148 19.15 -15.11 -13.97
C SER A 148 19.97 -16.36 -13.63
N ILE A 149 19.52 -17.18 -12.68
CA ILE A 149 20.21 -18.42 -12.30
C ILE A 149 20.20 -19.41 -13.46
N ASP A 150 19.06 -19.64 -14.12
CA ASP A 150 18.98 -20.55 -15.27
C ASP A 150 19.92 -20.11 -16.41
N ALA A 151 20.04 -18.80 -16.65
CA ALA A 151 20.99 -18.26 -17.62
C ALA A 151 22.44 -18.50 -17.21
N THR A 152 22.81 -18.21 -15.96
CA THR A 152 24.16 -18.45 -15.44
C THR A 152 24.51 -19.95 -15.42
N MET A 153 23.57 -20.81 -15.06
CA MET A 153 23.76 -22.27 -15.07
C MET A 153 24.01 -22.77 -16.49
N LYS A 154 23.23 -22.29 -17.47
CA LYS A 154 23.42 -22.66 -18.88
C LYS A 154 24.76 -22.19 -19.44
N GLU A 155 25.29 -21.07 -18.95
CA GLU A 155 26.60 -20.55 -19.33
C GLU A 155 27.75 -21.30 -18.63
N ALA A 156 27.54 -21.70 -17.36
CA ALA A 156 28.53 -22.42 -16.55
C ALA A 156 28.62 -23.92 -16.87
N THR A 157 27.53 -24.55 -17.32
CA THR A 157 27.51 -25.95 -17.79
C THR A 157 27.20 -26.02 -19.28
N PRO A 158 28.15 -25.70 -20.17
CA PRO A 158 27.95 -25.79 -21.62
C PRO A 158 27.82 -27.25 -22.10
N PHE A 159 28.20 -28.23 -21.27
CA PHE A 159 28.13 -29.66 -21.56
C PHE A 159 27.32 -30.39 -20.47
N ASP A 160 26.54 -31.39 -20.88
CA ASP A 160 25.70 -32.19 -19.97
C ASP A 160 26.50 -33.15 -19.07
N ALA A 161 27.76 -33.44 -19.43
CA ALA A 161 28.68 -34.25 -18.64
C ALA A 161 30.09 -33.68 -18.73
N SER A 162 30.76 -33.52 -17.58
CA SER A 162 32.19 -33.21 -17.49
C SER A 162 32.90 -34.29 -16.68
N ILE A 163 34.03 -34.78 -17.19
CA ILE A 163 34.85 -35.78 -16.52
C ILE A 163 36.05 -35.03 -15.94
N MET A 164 36.11 -34.95 -14.61
CA MET A 164 37.25 -34.38 -13.90
C MET A 164 38.12 -35.53 -13.41
N LEU A 165 39.22 -35.81 -14.12
CA LEU A 165 40.21 -36.80 -13.70
C LEU A 165 41.13 -36.17 -12.65
N GLU A 166 40.86 -36.45 -11.38
CA GLU A 166 41.79 -36.10 -10.30
C GLU A 166 42.89 -37.18 -10.25
N ASN A 167 43.99 -36.91 -10.94
CA ASN A 167 45.15 -37.78 -10.95
C ASN A 167 45.87 -37.67 -9.60
N ARG A 168 45.93 -38.77 -8.84
CA ARG A 168 46.60 -38.80 -7.54
C ARG A 168 48.08 -39.15 -7.58
N ASP A 169 48.66 -39.49 -8.72
CA ASP A 169 50.12 -39.56 -8.92
C ASP A 169 50.45 -39.66 -10.42
N GLU A 170 51.30 -38.74 -10.87
CA GLU A 170 51.97 -38.61 -12.18
C GLU A 170 51.25 -37.89 -13.34
N SER A 171 51.81 -36.70 -13.58
CA SER A 171 51.61 -35.75 -14.67
C SER A 171 51.57 -36.37 -16.07
N TYR A 172 50.40 -36.39 -16.69
CA TYR A 172 50.29 -36.43 -18.16
C TYR A 172 49.23 -35.43 -18.64
N THR A 173 49.73 -34.39 -19.31
CA THR A 173 48.97 -33.39 -20.05
C THR A 173 48.29 -34.08 -21.23
N ILE A 174 46.96 -33.96 -21.33
CA ILE A 174 46.25 -34.29 -22.56
C ILE A 174 45.82 -32.97 -23.20
N GLU A 175 46.76 -32.38 -23.94
CA GLU A 175 46.41 -31.66 -25.17
C GLU A 175 46.01 -32.72 -26.21
N ASP A 176 44.94 -32.42 -26.97
CA ASP A 176 44.45 -33.14 -28.15
C ASP A 176 43.76 -34.51 -27.96
N VAL A 177 42.43 -34.48 -27.74
CA VAL A 177 41.41 -35.08 -28.65
C VAL A 177 40.10 -34.29 -28.55
#